data_AF-A0A356QMM8-F1
#
_entry.id   AF-A0A356QMM8-F1
#
_cell.length_a   1.000
_cell.length_b   1.000
_cell.length_c   1.000
_cell.angle_alpha   90.00
_cell.angle_beta   90.00
_cell.angle_gamma   90.00
#
_symmetry.space_group_name_H-M   'P 1'
#
loop_
_entity.id
_entity.type
_entity.pdbx_description
1 polymer ?
#
loop_
_entity_poly.entity_id
_entity_poly.type
_entity_poly.pdbx_seq_one_letter_code
_entity_poly.pdbx_strand_id
1 'polypeptide(L)'
;PAAGADIGFFQDPDADRLAIASHTGDYLGEELTLALAADAVLMKSPGPVVINCSTSQLTVHLAQRHGAPCTLSAVGEANVVDEMLKRNAVLGGEGNGGVIDPRVGLVRDSFVAMALILERMAEGGTLTPLTNLIKDFPPLTIKKTKIVLPSGWSKQDVGNSFQRVADAFPEANVSRLDGVRIEFTDGWLLARASNTEPIVRIIAEAADEQQALSVIEHASKALLDQS
;
A
#
# COMPACT_ATOMS: atom_id res chain seq x y z
N PRO A 1 20.24 11.69 -13.33
CA PRO A 1 21.22 11.50 -12.23
C PRO A 1 22.67 11.51 -12.77
N ALA A 2 23.66 11.85 -11.95
CA ALA A 2 25.07 11.97 -12.39
C ALA A 2 25.65 10.69 -13.01
N ALA A 3 25.13 9.52 -12.60
CA ALA A 3 25.53 8.22 -13.11
C ALA A 3 24.90 7.82 -14.46
N GLY A 4 23.91 8.57 -14.96
CA GLY A 4 23.21 8.23 -16.21
C GLY A 4 22.43 6.92 -16.18
N ALA A 5 22.04 6.44 -14.99
CA ALA A 5 21.31 5.17 -14.83
C ALA A 5 19.82 5.28 -15.20
N ASP A 6 19.24 4.17 -15.67
CA ASP A 6 17.83 4.06 -16.06
C ASP A 6 16.85 3.96 -14.87
N ILE A 7 17.33 3.45 -13.74
CA ILE A 7 16.57 3.27 -12.50
C ILE A 7 17.51 3.33 -11.29
N GLY A 8 17.02 3.87 -10.17
CA GLY A 8 17.66 3.81 -8.86
C GLY A 8 16.89 2.90 -7.92
N PHE A 9 17.60 2.11 -7.12
CA PHE A 9 17.05 1.20 -6.12
C PHE A 9 17.55 1.58 -4.72
N PHE A 10 16.65 1.62 -3.75
CA PHE A 10 16.96 1.95 -2.35
C PHE A 10 16.39 0.84 -1.45
N GLN A 11 17.28 0.06 -0.85
CA GLN A 11 16.93 -1.01 0.08
C GLN A 11 16.99 -0.50 1.52
N ASP A 12 16.22 -1.12 2.40
CA ASP A 12 16.41 -1.01 3.84
C ASP A 12 17.52 -1.96 4.34
N PRO A 13 17.96 -1.84 5.62
CA PRO A 13 19.18 -2.51 6.09
C PRO A 13 19.20 -4.04 5.99
N ASP A 14 18.04 -4.69 6.04
CA ASP A 14 17.87 -6.14 5.90
C ASP A 14 17.38 -6.56 4.51
N ALA A 15 17.24 -5.60 3.58
CA ALA A 15 16.91 -5.82 2.18
C ALA A 15 15.55 -6.52 1.94
N ASP A 16 14.57 -6.29 2.82
CA ASP A 16 13.21 -6.82 2.65
C ASP A 16 12.29 -5.83 1.91
N ARG A 17 12.66 -4.55 1.84
CA ARG A 17 11.91 -3.49 1.16
C ARG A 17 12.70 -2.78 0.09
N LEU A 18 11.96 -2.21 -0.87
CA LEU A 18 12.52 -1.49 -1.98
C LEU A 18 11.73 -0.21 -2.26
N ALA A 19 12.43 0.92 -2.29
CA ALA A 19 11.95 2.14 -2.95
C ALA A 19 12.73 2.36 -4.25
N ILE A 20 12.13 3.11 -5.18
CA ILE A 20 12.68 3.31 -6.52
C ILE A 20 12.78 4.79 -6.89
N ALA A 21 13.69 5.10 -7.82
CA ALA A 21 13.78 6.39 -8.48
C ALA A 21 13.93 6.23 -10.00
N SER A 22 13.45 7.23 -10.75
CA SER A 22 13.50 7.25 -12.20
C SER A 22 14.88 7.65 -12.76
N HIS A 23 15.07 7.44 -14.06
CA HIS A 23 16.20 7.98 -14.82
C HIS A 23 16.29 9.53 -14.83
N THR A 24 15.22 10.24 -14.48
CA THR A 24 15.25 11.72 -14.30
C THR A 24 15.79 12.12 -12.92
N GLY A 25 15.88 11.17 -11.98
CA GLY A 25 16.28 11.39 -10.59
C GLY A 25 15.10 11.63 -9.65
N ASP A 26 13.87 11.46 -10.12
CA ASP A 26 12.67 11.62 -9.30
C ASP A 26 12.52 10.43 -8.36
N TYR A 27 12.33 10.70 -7.07
CA TYR A 27 11.99 9.68 -6.08
C TYR A 27 10.54 9.26 -6.29
N LEU A 28 10.34 7.99 -6.59
CA LEU A 28 9.03 7.41 -6.91
C LEU A 28 8.42 6.65 -5.72
N GLY A 29 9.17 6.44 -4.64
CA GLY A 29 8.66 5.84 -3.42
C GLY A 29 8.61 4.32 -3.41
N GLU A 30 8.06 3.81 -2.32
CA GLU A 30 7.94 2.38 -1.99
C GLU A 30 6.67 1.74 -2.57
N GLU A 31 5.56 2.49 -2.63
CA GLU A 31 4.25 1.97 -3.07
C GLU A 31 4.27 1.54 -4.54
N LEU A 32 5.05 2.25 -5.39
CA LEU A 32 5.20 1.92 -6.81
C LEU A 32 5.94 0.61 -7.05
N THR A 33 6.78 0.18 -6.12
CA THR A 33 7.52 -1.09 -6.22
C THR A 33 6.57 -2.27 -6.35
N LEU A 34 5.61 -2.38 -5.42
CA LEU A 34 4.66 -3.49 -5.41
C LEU A 34 3.70 -3.44 -6.60
N ALA A 35 3.27 -2.23 -6.98
CA ALA A 35 2.42 -2.01 -8.14
C ALA A 35 3.10 -2.48 -9.45
N LEU A 36 4.36 -2.09 -9.68
CA LEU A 36 5.11 -2.51 -10.87
C LEU A 36 5.43 -4.01 -10.85
N ALA A 37 5.73 -4.58 -9.69
CA ALA A 37 5.92 -6.03 -9.54
C ALA A 37 4.63 -6.80 -9.86
N ALA A 38 3.47 -6.31 -9.41
CA ALA A 38 2.16 -6.87 -9.75
C ALA A 38 1.89 -6.80 -11.25
N ASP A 39 2.18 -5.66 -11.89
CA ASP A 39 2.06 -5.51 -13.34
C ASP A 39 2.93 -6.54 -14.09
N ALA A 40 4.19 -6.72 -13.65
CA ALA A 40 5.13 -7.68 -14.22
C ALA A 40 4.63 -9.13 -14.15
N VAL A 41 4.20 -9.56 -12.95
CA VAL A 41 3.76 -10.94 -12.72
C VAL A 41 2.45 -11.22 -13.44
N LEU A 42 1.47 -10.32 -13.36
CA LEU A 42 0.14 -10.55 -13.92
C LEU A 42 0.12 -10.59 -15.45
N MET A 43 1.05 -9.90 -16.12
CA MET A 43 1.24 -10.02 -17.57
C MET A 43 1.59 -11.45 -18.02
N LYS A 44 2.22 -12.26 -17.16
CA LYS A 44 2.73 -13.60 -17.50
C LYS A 44 1.96 -14.71 -16.80
N SER A 45 1.48 -14.44 -15.59
CA SER A 45 0.83 -15.40 -14.72
C SER A 45 -0.38 -14.73 -14.05
N PRO A 46 -1.51 -14.65 -14.77
CA PRO A 46 -2.75 -14.15 -14.19
C PRO A 46 -3.15 -15.00 -12.99
N GLY A 47 -3.52 -14.36 -11.88
CA GLY A 47 -3.94 -15.04 -10.67
C GLY A 47 -4.15 -14.11 -9.49
N PRO A 48 -4.54 -14.63 -8.33
CA PRO A 48 -4.85 -13.79 -7.17
C PRO A 48 -3.64 -13.04 -6.65
N VAL A 49 -3.83 -11.77 -6.28
CA VAL A 49 -2.85 -10.94 -5.59
C VAL A 49 -3.34 -10.65 -4.18
N VAL A 50 -2.42 -10.65 -3.21
CA VAL A 50 -2.73 -10.31 -1.81
C VAL A 50 -1.86 -9.15 -1.35
N ILE A 51 -2.48 -8.07 -0.89
CA ILE A 51 -1.77 -6.93 -0.32
C ILE A 51 -2.30 -6.62 1.08
N ASN A 52 -1.53 -5.97 1.93
CA ASN A 52 -2.11 -5.51 3.18
C ASN A 52 -3.09 -4.34 2.99
N CYS A 53 -3.96 -4.13 3.97
CA CYS A 53 -4.97 -3.05 3.96
C CYS A 53 -4.40 -1.64 4.18
N SER A 54 -3.08 -1.45 4.15
CA SER A 54 -2.43 -0.13 4.17
C SER A 54 -1.71 0.21 2.86
N THR A 55 -1.79 -0.68 1.87
CA THR A 55 -1.16 -0.54 0.56
C THR A 55 -2.00 0.35 -0.34
N SER A 56 -1.34 1.10 -1.23
CA SER A 56 -1.99 1.87 -2.29
C SER A 56 -3.00 1.07 -3.10
N GLN A 57 -4.13 1.71 -3.46
CA GLN A 57 -5.09 1.20 -4.43
C GLN A 57 -4.48 1.03 -5.83
N LEU A 58 -3.30 1.60 -6.09
CA LEU A 58 -2.63 1.40 -7.36
C LEU A 58 -2.42 -0.09 -7.69
N THR A 59 -2.05 -0.91 -6.70
CA THR A 59 -1.88 -2.36 -6.91
C THR A 59 -3.23 -3.03 -7.20
N VAL A 60 -4.31 -2.57 -6.57
CA VAL A 60 -5.68 -3.05 -6.83
C VAL A 60 -6.10 -2.70 -8.26
N HIS A 61 -5.86 -1.47 -8.69
CA HIS A 61 -6.15 -0.98 -10.04
C HIS A 61 -5.40 -1.77 -11.12
N LEU A 62 -4.11 -2.06 -10.88
CA LEU A 62 -3.32 -2.87 -11.81
C LEU A 62 -3.80 -4.33 -11.84
N ALA A 63 -4.13 -4.92 -10.69
CA ALA A 63 -4.74 -6.24 -10.67
C ALA A 63 -6.05 -6.29 -11.47
N GLN A 64 -6.93 -5.30 -11.29
CA GLN A 64 -8.17 -5.17 -12.05
C GLN A 64 -7.92 -5.01 -13.56
N ARG A 65 -6.91 -4.24 -13.96
CA ARG A 65 -6.51 -4.06 -15.37
C ARG A 65 -6.14 -5.39 -16.04
N HIS A 66 -5.58 -6.33 -15.28
CA HIS A 66 -5.26 -7.69 -15.74
C HIS A 66 -6.38 -8.71 -15.52
N GLY A 67 -7.55 -8.29 -15.02
CA GLY A 67 -8.66 -9.20 -14.68
C GLY A 67 -8.35 -10.11 -13.49
N ALA A 68 -7.39 -9.75 -12.65
CA ALA A 68 -6.94 -10.52 -11.51
C ALA A 68 -7.62 -10.07 -10.19
N PRO A 69 -8.02 -11.00 -9.31
CA PRO A 69 -8.56 -10.63 -8.01
C PRO A 69 -7.44 -10.12 -7.09
N CYS A 70 -7.66 -8.98 -6.43
CA CYS A 70 -6.79 -8.46 -5.39
C CYS A 70 -7.49 -8.52 -4.03
N THR A 71 -6.84 -9.10 -3.03
CA THR A 71 -7.41 -9.24 -1.67
C THR A 71 -6.59 -8.45 -0.67
N LEU A 72 -7.28 -7.76 0.25
CA LEU A 72 -6.66 -7.13 1.39
C LEU A 72 -6.48 -8.11 2.57
N SER A 73 -5.29 -8.14 3.17
CA SER A 73 -5.02 -8.76 4.48
C SER A 73 -4.87 -7.69 5.57
N ALA A 74 -4.86 -8.11 6.84
CA ALA A 74 -4.34 -7.27 7.91
C ALA A 74 -2.86 -6.92 7.66
N VAL A 75 -2.36 -5.86 8.26
CA VAL A 75 -0.96 -5.41 8.07
C VAL A 75 0.01 -6.37 8.76
N GLY A 76 1.18 -6.58 8.14
CA GLY A 76 2.23 -7.49 8.57
C GLY A 76 2.38 -8.68 7.62
N GLU A 77 3.64 -8.98 7.27
CA GLU A 77 4.02 -10.07 6.35
C GLU A 77 3.31 -11.40 6.63
N ALA A 78 3.28 -11.85 7.89
CA ALA A 78 2.63 -13.12 8.24
C ALA A 78 1.14 -13.15 7.84
N ASN A 79 0.42 -12.05 8.01
CA ASN A 79 -0.98 -11.95 7.61
C ASN A 79 -1.14 -11.98 6.08
N VAL A 80 -0.21 -11.36 5.35
CA VAL A 80 -0.17 -11.39 3.89
C VAL A 80 0.09 -12.82 3.42
N VAL A 81 1.13 -13.47 3.96
CA VAL A 81 1.53 -14.85 3.60
C VAL A 81 0.41 -15.84 3.89
N ASP A 82 -0.22 -15.77 5.07
CA ASP A 82 -1.36 -16.63 5.42
C ASP A 82 -2.51 -16.49 4.42
N GLU A 83 -2.79 -15.27 3.97
CA GLU A 83 -3.85 -15.01 3.00
C GLU A 83 -3.43 -15.40 1.57
N MET A 84 -2.15 -15.26 1.21
CA MET A 84 -1.59 -15.77 -0.05
C MET A 84 -1.76 -17.29 -0.15
N LEU A 85 -1.43 -18.02 0.93
CA LEU A 85 -1.56 -19.48 1.00
C LEU A 85 -3.01 -19.92 0.83
N LYS A 86 -3.96 -19.27 1.52
CA LYS A 86 -5.39 -19.60 1.39
C LYS A 86 -5.92 -19.41 -0.02
N ARG A 87 -5.40 -18.42 -0.75
CA ARG A 87 -5.89 -18.03 -2.08
C ARG A 87 -5.09 -18.62 -3.23
N ASN A 88 -3.98 -19.30 -2.95
CA ASN A 88 -2.97 -19.67 -3.95
C ASN A 88 -2.57 -18.44 -4.79
N ALA A 89 -2.24 -17.35 -4.10
CA ALA A 89 -1.88 -16.10 -4.74
C ALA A 89 -0.60 -16.22 -5.56
N VAL A 90 -0.53 -15.53 -6.70
CA VAL A 90 0.65 -15.48 -7.59
C VAL A 90 1.65 -14.41 -7.17
N LEU A 91 1.18 -13.41 -6.40
CA LEU A 91 2.00 -12.37 -5.81
C LEU A 91 1.34 -11.88 -4.52
N GLY A 92 2.15 -11.44 -3.57
CA GLY A 92 1.65 -10.57 -2.52
C GLY A 92 2.66 -9.54 -2.07
N GLY A 93 2.30 -8.76 -1.06
CA GLY A 93 3.22 -7.77 -0.50
C GLY A 93 2.56 -6.72 0.37
N GLU A 94 3.37 -5.73 0.71
CA GLU A 94 2.97 -4.57 1.50
C GLU A 94 3.42 -3.28 0.81
N GLY A 95 2.62 -2.22 0.93
CA GLY A 95 2.88 -0.90 0.32
C GLY A 95 4.17 -0.22 0.75
N ASN A 96 4.87 -0.77 1.75
CA ASN A 96 6.20 -0.34 2.17
C ASN A 96 7.33 -0.80 1.22
N GLY A 97 7.00 -1.29 0.02
CA GLY A 97 7.96 -1.77 -0.97
C GLY A 97 8.34 -3.24 -0.82
N GLY A 98 7.69 -3.96 0.09
CA GLY A 98 7.91 -5.38 0.34
C GLY A 98 7.13 -6.27 -0.61
N VAL A 99 7.80 -6.88 -1.58
CA VAL A 99 7.21 -7.80 -2.56
C VAL A 99 7.44 -9.24 -2.14
N ILE A 100 6.41 -10.08 -2.24
CA ILE A 100 6.46 -11.51 -1.93
C ILE A 100 6.09 -12.30 -3.19
N ASP A 101 7.05 -13.05 -3.74
CA ASP A 101 6.83 -13.94 -4.88
C ASP A 101 6.93 -15.40 -4.42
N PRO A 102 5.82 -16.16 -4.43
CA PRO A 102 5.78 -17.53 -3.93
C PRO A 102 6.64 -18.50 -4.75
N ARG A 103 7.10 -18.11 -5.96
CA ARG A 103 8.03 -18.90 -6.78
C ARG A 103 9.44 -18.91 -6.21
N VAL A 104 9.79 -17.90 -5.42
CA VAL A 104 11.10 -17.75 -4.78
C VAL A 104 10.99 -18.07 -3.29
N GLY A 105 10.04 -17.45 -2.59
CA GLY A 105 9.83 -17.64 -1.16
C GLY A 105 8.65 -16.83 -0.64
N LEU A 106 8.05 -17.30 0.45
CA LEU A 106 6.94 -16.62 1.13
C LEU A 106 7.47 -15.62 2.17
N VAL A 107 8.31 -14.69 1.73
CA VAL A 107 8.93 -13.62 2.51
C VAL A 107 9.09 -12.40 1.62
N ARG A 108 9.08 -11.19 2.20
CA ARG A 108 9.41 -9.98 1.45
C ARG A 108 10.86 -10.04 0.97
N ASP A 109 11.08 -9.75 -0.31
CA ASP A 109 12.40 -9.78 -0.93
C ASP A 109 12.57 -8.64 -1.94
N SER A 110 13.45 -7.69 -1.60
CA SER A 110 13.73 -6.55 -2.46
C SER A 110 14.48 -6.92 -3.74
N PHE A 111 15.27 -8.00 -3.78
CA PHE A 111 15.94 -8.45 -5.00
C PHE A 111 14.94 -9.04 -5.99
N VAL A 112 13.94 -9.77 -5.50
CA VAL A 112 12.79 -10.19 -6.31
C VAL A 112 12.06 -8.98 -6.87
N ALA A 113 11.81 -7.96 -6.03
CA ALA A 113 11.18 -6.73 -6.48
C ALA A 113 11.99 -6.04 -7.60
N MET A 114 13.32 -5.93 -7.44
CA MET A 114 14.21 -5.38 -8.49
C MET A 114 14.11 -6.17 -9.79
N ALA A 115 14.17 -7.50 -9.71
CA ALA A 115 14.12 -8.37 -10.88
C ALA A 115 12.79 -8.22 -11.63
N LEU A 116 11.66 -8.19 -10.91
CA LEU A 116 10.33 -8.02 -11.50
C LEU A 116 10.16 -6.63 -12.14
N ILE A 117 10.70 -5.58 -11.51
CA ILE A 117 10.64 -4.22 -12.08
C ILE A 117 11.50 -4.13 -13.35
N LEU A 118 12.71 -4.70 -13.35
CA LEU A 118 13.57 -4.74 -14.53
C LEU A 118 12.95 -5.58 -15.65
N GLU A 119 12.35 -6.72 -15.31
CA GLU A 119 11.58 -7.53 -16.25
C GLU A 119 10.45 -6.72 -16.87
N ARG A 120 9.72 -5.95 -16.05
CA ARG A 120 8.65 -5.09 -16.52
C ARG A 120 9.13 -3.98 -17.45
N MET A 121 10.29 -3.39 -17.14
CA MET A 121 10.92 -2.37 -17.98
C MET A 121 11.43 -2.95 -19.29
N ALA A 122 11.92 -4.19 -19.32
CA ALA A 122 12.44 -4.85 -20.51
C ALA A 122 11.39 -5.62 -21.33
N GLU A 123 10.13 -5.59 -20.90
CA GLU A 123 9.03 -6.31 -21.52
C GLU A 123 8.86 -5.90 -23.00
N GLY A 124 8.65 -6.89 -23.88
CA GLY A 124 8.67 -6.68 -25.34
C GLY A 124 10.07 -6.50 -25.95
N GLY A 125 11.15 -6.72 -25.18
CA GLY A 125 12.53 -6.74 -25.67
C GLY A 125 13.17 -5.36 -25.84
N THR A 126 12.50 -4.29 -25.43
CA THR A 126 13.03 -2.92 -25.43
C THR A 126 12.85 -2.30 -24.05
N LEU A 127 13.87 -1.58 -23.58
CA LEU A 127 13.81 -0.90 -22.30
C LEU A 127 12.81 0.27 -22.35
N THR A 128 11.76 0.18 -21.54
CA THR A 128 10.78 1.25 -21.32
C THR A 128 11.11 1.98 -20.02
N PRO A 129 11.35 3.30 -20.05
CA PRO A 129 11.63 4.08 -18.84
C PRO A 129 10.46 4.03 -17.84
N LEU A 130 10.78 4.01 -16.54
CA LEU A 130 9.77 4.00 -15.47
C LEU A 130 8.72 5.10 -15.63
N THR A 131 9.15 6.32 -16.00
CA THR A 131 8.27 7.47 -16.21
C THR A 131 7.19 7.21 -17.27
N ASN A 132 7.49 6.36 -18.26
CA ASN A 132 6.54 5.99 -19.31
C ASN A 132 5.61 4.88 -18.83
N LEU A 133 6.11 3.91 -18.05
CA LEU A 133 5.30 2.84 -17.48
C LEU A 133 4.22 3.37 -16.53
N ILE A 134 4.56 4.38 -15.71
CA ILE A 134 3.67 4.93 -14.70
C ILE A 134 2.80 6.09 -15.22
N LYS A 135 2.97 6.50 -16.48
CA LYS A 135 2.32 7.70 -17.04
C LYS A 135 0.79 7.63 -16.96
N ASP A 136 0.24 6.43 -17.16
CA ASP A 136 -1.21 6.19 -17.18
C ASP A 136 -1.71 5.59 -15.85
N PHE A 137 -0.92 5.74 -14.78
CA PHE A 137 -1.35 5.36 -13.44
C PHE A 137 -2.22 6.47 -12.86
N PRO A 138 -3.26 6.13 -12.09
CA PRO A 138 -4.05 7.13 -11.41
C PRO A 138 -3.14 7.95 -10.48
N PRO A 139 -3.31 9.29 -10.42
CA PRO A 139 -2.53 10.11 -9.50
C PRO A 139 -3.03 9.83 -8.08
N LEU A 140 -2.38 8.91 -7.38
CA LEU A 140 -2.73 8.55 -6.02
C LEU A 140 -1.61 9.00 -5.09
N THR A 141 -1.99 9.69 -4.01
CA THR A 141 -1.07 10.21 -3.00
C THR A 141 -1.42 9.64 -1.64
N ILE A 142 -0.48 8.91 -1.03
CA ILE A 142 -0.60 8.43 0.33
C ILE A 142 0.03 9.42 1.31
N LYS A 143 -0.70 9.73 2.38
CA LYS A 143 -0.19 10.44 3.56
C LYS A 143 -0.40 9.60 4.81
N LYS A 144 0.59 9.64 5.69
CA LYS A 144 0.66 8.84 6.93
C LYS A 144 0.84 9.82 8.10
N THR A 145 0.08 9.67 9.16
CA THR A 145 0.24 10.40 10.43
C THR A 145 0.00 9.48 11.63
N LYS A 146 0.25 9.99 12.83
CA LYS A 146 -0.08 9.31 14.09
C LYS A 146 -0.74 10.28 15.06
N ILE A 147 -1.74 9.78 15.77
CA ILE A 147 -2.40 10.46 16.88
C ILE A 147 -1.97 9.78 18.17
N VAL A 148 -1.48 10.56 19.13
CA VAL A 148 -1.28 10.08 20.49
C VAL A 148 -2.63 10.02 21.17
N LEU A 149 -2.99 8.84 21.67
CA LEU A 149 -4.25 8.65 22.38
C LEU A 149 -4.20 9.37 23.73
N PRO A 150 -5.32 9.98 24.18
CA PRO A 150 -5.38 10.57 25.51
C PRO A 150 -5.09 9.53 26.60
N SER A 151 -4.43 9.97 27.67
CA SER A 151 -4.12 9.12 28.81
C SER A 151 -5.39 8.53 29.42
N GLY A 152 -5.35 7.25 29.79
CA GLY A 152 -6.48 6.55 30.43
C GLY A 152 -7.49 5.94 29.47
N TRP A 153 -7.34 6.09 28.15
CA TRP A 153 -8.20 5.42 27.18
C TRP A 153 -8.10 3.89 27.30
N SER A 154 -9.26 3.26 27.45
CA SER A 154 -9.43 1.82 27.42
C SER A 154 -9.54 1.30 25.98
N LYS A 155 -9.55 -0.04 25.82
CA LYS A 155 -9.86 -0.66 24.52
C LYS A 155 -11.24 -0.27 24.00
N GLN A 156 -12.21 -0.03 24.91
CA GLN A 156 -13.55 0.38 24.54
C GLN A 156 -13.55 1.81 23.98
N ASP A 157 -12.77 2.72 24.57
CA ASP A 157 -12.65 4.11 24.08
C ASP A 157 -12.06 4.16 22.67
N VAL A 158 -11.06 3.32 22.40
CA VAL A 158 -10.49 3.14 21.05
C VAL A 158 -11.53 2.55 20.08
N GLY A 159 -12.31 1.56 20.52
CA GLY A 159 -13.39 1.00 19.71
C GLY A 159 -14.46 2.05 19.34
N ASN A 160 -14.87 2.85 20.32
CA ASN A 160 -15.82 3.95 20.13
C ASN A 160 -15.25 5.02 19.20
N SER A 161 -13.95 5.33 19.28
CA SER A 161 -13.32 6.29 18.38
C SER A 161 -13.29 5.82 16.92
N PHE A 162 -13.06 4.52 16.69
CA PHE A 162 -13.17 3.94 15.35
C PHE A 162 -14.60 3.96 14.81
N GLN A 163 -15.60 3.82 15.68
CA GLN A 163 -16.99 4.00 15.27
C GLN A 163 -17.25 5.44 14.84
N ARG A 164 -16.83 6.44 15.62
CA ARG A 164 -16.96 7.86 15.23
C ARG A 164 -16.25 8.19 13.92
N VAL A 165 -15.05 7.62 13.71
CA VAL A 165 -14.36 7.78 12.41
C VAL A 165 -15.21 7.20 11.29
N ALA A 166 -15.84 6.03 11.45
CA ALA A 166 -16.71 5.48 10.41
C ALA A 166 -17.96 6.33 10.18
N ASP A 167 -18.59 6.81 11.24
CA ASP A 167 -19.81 7.64 11.16
C ASP A 167 -19.53 8.99 10.48
N ALA A 168 -18.28 9.47 10.52
CA ALA A 168 -17.85 10.68 9.84
C ALA A 168 -17.78 10.53 8.30
N PHE A 169 -17.92 9.31 7.77
CA PHE A 169 -17.95 8.99 6.33
C PHE A 169 -19.14 8.06 6.00
N PRO A 170 -20.39 8.54 6.09
CA PRO A 170 -21.59 7.69 6.08
C PRO A 170 -21.87 6.97 4.75
N GLU A 171 -21.33 7.47 3.63
CA GLU A 171 -21.51 6.88 2.30
C GLU A 171 -20.36 5.93 1.89
N ALA A 172 -19.35 5.79 2.75
CA ALA A 172 -18.17 5.00 2.45
C ALA A 172 -18.35 3.53 2.85
N ASN A 173 -17.63 2.65 2.15
CA ASN A 173 -17.54 1.25 2.51
C ASN A 173 -16.60 1.08 3.70
N VAL A 174 -17.05 0.36 4.71
CA VAL A 174 -16.34 0.23 5.98
C VAL A 174 -15.85 -1.20 6.17
N SER A 175 -14.54 -1.35 6.36
CA SER A 175 -13.91 -2.61 6.76
C SER A 175 -13.32 -2.48 8.17
N ARG A 176 -13.46 -3.55 8.95
CA ARG A 176 -12.91 -3.69 10.31
C ARG A 176 -11.78 -4.72 10.37
N LEU A 177 -11.12 -4.97 9.23
CA LEU A 177 -10.08 -6.01 9.08
C LEU A 177 -8.88 -5.79 10.01
N ASP A 178 -8.39 -4.56 10.11
CA ASP A 178 -7.26 -4.19 10.97
C ASP A 178 -7.41 -2.73 11.44
N GLY A 179 -8.29 -2.52 12.42
CA GLY A 179 -8.75 -1.19 12.83
C GLY A 179 -10.03 -0.78 12.08
N VAL A 180 -10.08 0.44 11.56
CA VAL A 180 -11.15 0.90 10.67
C VAL A 180 -10.56 1.39 9.35
N ARG A 181 -10.93 0.72 8.27
CA ARG A 181 -10.68 1.17 6.90
C ARG A 181 -11.97 1.69 6.29
N ILE A 182 -11.91 2.89 5.74
CA ILE A 182 -13.00 3.60 5.07
C ILE A 182 -12.60 3.74 3.61
N GLU A 183 -13.38 3.18 2.71
CA GLU A 183 -13.17 3.24 1.27
C GLU A 183 -14.26 4.09 0.64
N PHE A 184 -13.85 5.17 -0.03
CA PHE A 184 -14.71 6.09 -0.76
C PHE A 184 -14.30 6.11 -2.23
N THR A 185 -15.10 6.74 -3.09
CA THR A 185 -14.95 6.65 -4.56
C THR A 185 -13.52 6.94 -5.04
N ASP A 186 -12.89 7.98 -4.49
CA ASP A 186 -11.59 8.47 -4.98
C ASP A 186 -10.44 8.23 -3.99
N GLY A 187 -10.58 7.27 -3.05
CA GLY A 187 -9.53 7.01 -2.08
C GLY A 187 -9.95 6.16 -0.88
N TRP A 188 -9.10 6.16 0.14
CA TRP A 188 -9.37 5.45 1.38
C TRP A 188 -8.67 6.09 2.57
N LEU A 189 -9.13 5.71 3.76
CA LEU A 189 -8.54 6.03 5.04
C LEU A 189 -8.43 4.75 5.87
N LEU A 190 -7.32 4.55 6.57
CA LEU A 190 -7.13 3.53 7.58
C LEU A 190 -6.76 4.19 8.91
N ALA A 191 -7.56 3.99 9.96
CA ALA A 191 -7.16 4.26 11.33
C ALA A 191 -6.91 2.94 12.07
N ARG A 192 -5.67 2.76 12.55
CA ARG A 192 -5.21 1.52 13.18
C ARG A 192 -4.49 1.79 14.49
N ALA A 193 -4.91 1.15 15.56
CA ALA A 193 -4.24 1.23 16.85
C ALA A 193 -2.86 0.55 16.79
N SER A 194 -1.84 1.13 17.43
CA SER A 194 -0.57 0.46 17.60
C SER A 194 -0.69 -0.63 18.67
N ASN A 195 -0.09 -1.79 18.42
CA ASN A 195 -0.06 -2.89 19.40
C ASN A 195 0.89 -2.62 20.57
N THR A 196 1.86 -1.72 20.40
CA THR A 196 2.97 -1.50 21.33
C THR A 196 2.99 -0.10 21.94
N GLU A 197 2.26 0.85 21.36
CA GLU A 197 2.31 2.26 21.75
C GLU A 197 0.87 2.81 21.89
N PRO A 198 0.62 3.80 22.77
CA PRO A 198 -0.68 4.43 22.92
C PRO A 198 -0.96 5.43 21.79
N ILE A 199 -0.90 4.95 20.54
CA ILE A 199 -1.12 5.76 19.34
C ILE A 199 -2.09 5.08 18.38
N VAL A 200 -2.77 5.87 17.57
CA VAL A 200 -3.46 5.42 16.36
C VAL A 200 -2.70 5.95 15.15
N ARG A 201 -2.30 5.06 14.25
CA ARG A 201 -1.78 5.41 12.94
C ARG A 201 -2.96 5.72 12.03
N ILE A 202 -2.91 6.85 11.35
CA ILE A 202 -3.88 7.22 10.33
C ILE A 202 -3.16 7.32 8.99
N ILE A 203 -3.66 6.61 8.01
CA ILE A 203 -3.15 6.61 6.65
C ILE A 203 -4.30 6.95 5.73
N ALA A 204 -4.12 7.89 4.82
CA ALA A 204 -5.10 8.18 3.78
C ALA A 204 -4.45 8.18 2.41
N GLU A 205 -5.18 7.71 1.42
CA GLU A 205 -4.87 7.86 0.01
C GLU A 205 -5.98 8.66 -0.67
N ALA A 206 -5.59 9.62 -1.50
CA ALA A 206 -6.52 10.40 -2.32
C ALA A 206 -5.84 10.83 -3.63
N ALA A 207 -6.55 11.59 -4.47
CA ALA A 207 -6.04 12.05 -5.76
C ALA A 207 -4.81 12.98 -5.65
N ASP A 208 -4.68 13.69 -4.53
CA ASP A 208 -3.57 14.59 -4.27
C ASP A 208 -3.28 14.73 -2.76
N GLU A 209 -2.17 15.38 -2.45
CA GLU A 209 -1.74 15.63 -1.08
C GLU A 209 -2.75 16.45 -0.26
N GLN A 210 -3.38 17.46 -0.86
CA GLN A 210 -4.32 18.32 -0.15
C GLN A 210 -5.55 17.53 0.29
N GLN A 211 -6.09 16.71 -0.60
CA GLN A 211 -7.22 15.83 -0.31
C GLN A 211 -6.86 14.78 0.74
N ALA A 212 -5.70 14.11 0.60
CA ALA A 212 -5.26 13.10 1.57
C ALA A 212 -5.11 13.70 2.98
N LEU A 213 -4.54 14.90 3.09
CA LEU A 213 -4.42 15.61 4.36
C LEU A 213 -5.78 16.05 4.91
N SER A 214 -6.71 16.48 4.06
CA SER A 214 -8.06 16.86 4.48
C SER A 214 -8.84 15.67 5.06
N VAL A 215 -8.74 14.49 4.42
CA VAL A 215 -9.35 13.25 4.92
C VAL A 215 -8.75 12.86 6.27
N ILE A 216 -7.42 12.96 6.41
CA ILE A 216 -6.72 12.72 7.69
C ILE A 216 -7.22 13.68 8.77
N GLU A 217 -7.32 14.97 8.47
CA GLU A 217 -7.75 15.97 9.45
C GLU A 217 -9.17 15.70 9.94
N HIS A 218 -10.09 15.41 9.01
CA HIS A 218 -11.48 15.08 9.31
C HIS A 218 -11.59 13.84 10.21
N ALA A 219 -10.88 12.77 9.85
CA ALA A 219 -10.81 11.55 10.64
C ALA A 219 -10.18 11.79 12.02
N SER A 220 -9.14 12.61 12.10
CA SER A 220 -8.45 12.93 13.35
C SER A 220 -9.36 13.66 14.33
N LYS A 221 -10.17 14.60 13.84
CA LYS A 221 -11.19 15.30 14.63
C LYS A 221 -12.24 14.32 15.15
N ALA A 222 -12.81 13.49 14.27
CA ALA A 222 -13.81 12.49 14.66
C ALA A 222 -13.28 11.47 15.68
N LEU A 223 -12.01 11.05 15.52
CA LEU A 223 -11.37 10.12 16.44
C LEU A 223 -11.29 10.71 17.86
N LEU A 224 -10.87 11.97 17.98
CA LEU A 224 -10.66 12.62 19.27
C LEU A 224 -11.92 13.27 19.86
N ASP A 225 -13.02 13.32 19.11
CA ASP A 225 -14.29 13.86 19.59
C ASP A 225 -14.78 13.05 20.80
N GLN A 226 -14.98 13.70 21.94
CA GLN A 226 -15.45 13.08 23.18
C GLN A 226 -16.91 13.47 23.50
N SER A 227 -17.62 14.06 22.54
CA SER A 227 -19.05 14.36 22.68
C SER A 227 -19.92 13.13 22.85
#